data_AF-I7LJV0-F1
#
_entry.id   AF-I7LJV0-F1
#
_cell.length_a   1.000
_cell.length_b   1.000
_cell.length_c   1.000
_cell.angle_alpha   90.00
_cell.angle_beta   90.00
_cell.angle_gamma   90.00
#
_symmetry.space_group_name_H-M   'P 1'
#
loop_
_entity.id
_entity.type
_entity.pdbx_description
1 polymer ?
#
loop_
_entity_poly.entity_id
_entity_poly.type
_entity_poly.pdbx_seq_one_letter_code
_entity_poly.pdbx_strand_id
1 'polypeptide(L)' 'MNDVEMFKVSALSIAVIGKEGCCVKALFEADIAVNDILDAIELLLKPERIVATLRR' A
#
# COMPACT_ATOMS: atom_id res chain seq x y z
N MET A 1 -5.13 14.00 10.63
CA MET A 1 -4.37 13.11 9.75
C MET A 1 -5.10 11.78 9.68
N ASN A 2 -5.71 11.49 8.54
CA ASN A 2 -6.27 10.19 8.21
C ASN A 2 -5.34 9.43 7.24
N ASP A 3 -5.72 8.23 6.80
CA ASP A 3 -4.89 7.41 5.91
C ASP A 3 -4.58 8.10 4.58
N VAL A 4 -5.56 8.81 4.00
CA VAL A 4 -5.37 9.57 2.74
C VAL A 4 -4.33 10.68 2.92
N GLU A 5 -4.41 11.44 4.01
CA GLU A 5 -3.43 12.48 4.32
C GLU A 5 -2.05 11.88 4.65
N MET A 6 -2.02 10.72 5.32
CA MET A 6 -0.79 10.02 5.66
C MET A 6 -0.09 9.47 4.42
N PHE A 7 -0.82 8.91 3.46
CA PHE A 7 -0.25 8.36 2.22
C PHE A 7 0.45 9.44 1.39
N LYS A 8 -0.16 10.63 1.29
CA LYS A 8 0.40 11.78 0.56
C LYS A 8 1.75 12.27 1.07
N VAL A 9 2.05 12.06 2.35
CA VAL A 9 3.31 12.51 2.97
C VAL A 9 4.29 11.35 3.21
N SER A 10 3.89 10.11 2.91
CA SER A 10 4.72 8.93 3.08
C SER A 10 5.70 8.76 1.90
N ALA A 11 6.86 8.18 2.16
CA ALA A 11 7.81 7.82 1.10
C ALA A 11 7.40 6.54 0.34
N LEU A 12 6.55 5.72 0.98
CA LEU A 12 5.93 4.52 0.44
C LEU A 12 4.63 4.29 1.22
N SER A 13 3.53 4.15 0.50
CA SER A 13 2.20 3.85 1.04
C SER A 13 1.70 2.51 0.54
N ILE A 14 1.25 1.66 1.45
CA ILE A 14 0.67 0.34 1.14
C ILE A 14 -0.73 0.27 1.74
N ALA A 15 -1.75 0.20 0.88
CA ALA A 15 -3.13 -0.04 1.30
C ALA A 15 -3.39 -1.54 1.43
N VAL A 16 -3.85 -1.98 2.60
CA VAL A 16 -4.31 -3.36 2.81
C VAL A 16 -5.83 -3.39 2.73
N ILE A 17 -6.37 -4.13 1.76
CA ILE A 17 -7.82 -4.17 1.47
C ILE A 17 -8.57 -5.03 2.49
N GLY A 18 -8.01 -6.18 2.87
CA GLY A 18 -8.66 -7.11 3.79
C GLY A 18 -10.04 -7.59 3.29
N LYS A 19 -10.82 -8.19 4.20
CA LYS A 19 -12.15 -8.73 3.87
C LYS A 19 -13.28 -7.70 3.92
N GLU A 20 -13.10 -6.65 4.72
CA GLU A 20 -14.10 -5.60 4.91
C GLU A 20 -14.06 -4.54 3.79
N GLY A 21 -13.00 -4.56 2.98
CA GLY A 21 -12.73 -3.58 1.94
C GLY A 21 -11.93 -2.38 2.46
N CYS A 22 -11.52 -1.53 1.53
CA CYS A 22 -10.74 -0.32 1.81
C CYS A 22 -11.51 0.92 1.35
N CYS A 23 -11.30 2.05 2.03
CA CYS A 23 -11.78 3.34 1.55
C CYS A 23 -11.23 3.59 0.15
N VAL A 24 -12.11 3.76 -0.83
CA VAL A 24 -11.73 3.98 -2.23
C VAL A 24 -10.75 5.14 -2.37
N LYS A 25 -10.93 6.22 -1.59
CA LYS A 25 -10.01 7.36 -1.61
C LYS A 25 -8.60 6.99 -1.13
N ALA A 26 -8.48 6.18 -0.08
CA ALA A 26 -7.18 5.72 0.41
C ALA A 26 -6.52 4.77 -0.61
N LEU A 27 -7.31 3.88 -1.22
CA LEU A 27 -6.83 2.94 -2.24
C LEU A 27 -6.21 3.65 -3.46
N PHE A 28 -6.84 4.73 -3.94
CA PHE A 28 -6.35 5.49 -5.10
C PHE A 28 -5.14 6.38 -4.79
N GLU A 29 -4.89 6.68 -3.52
CA GLU A 29 -3.77 7.52 -3.08
C GLU A 29 -2.56 6.68 -2.64
N ALA A 30 -2.71 5.35 -2.57
CA ALA A 30 -1.64 4.43 -2.19
C ALA A 30 -0.71 4.10 -3.37
N ASP A 31 0.58 3.88 -3.10
CA ASP A 31 1.55 3.41 -4.10
C ASP A 31 1.33 1.94 -4.46
N ILE A 32 1.01 1.11 -3.47
CA ILE A 32 0.73 -0.32 -3.62
C ILE A 32 -0.55 -0.68 -2.88
N ALA A 33 -1.35 -1.58 -3.46
CA ALA A 33 -2.49 -2.19 -2.81
C ALA A 33 -2.29 -3.71 -2.70
N VAL A 34 -2.59 -4.27 -1.53
CA VAL A 34 -2.54 -5.72 -1.25
C VAL A 34 -3.81 -6.19 -0.55
N ASN A 35 -4.05 -7.50 -0.55
CA ASN A 35 -5.23 -8.06 0.11
C ASN A 35 -4.96 -8.46 1.57
N ASP A 36 -3.73 -8.84 1.91
CA ASP A 36 -3.34 -9.29 3.24
C ASP A 36 -2.18 -8.46 3.83
N ILE A 37 -2.18 -8.29 5.14
CA ILE A 37 -1.11 -7.56 5.84
C ILE A 37 0.24 -8.27 5.75
N LEU A 38 0.24 -9.61 5.67
CA LEU A 38 1.46 -10.40 5.52
C LEU A 38 2.14 -10.13 4.17
N ASP A 39 1.36 -9.89 3.10
CA ASP A 39 1.90 -9.51 1.80
C ASP A 39 2.60 -8.14 1.87
N ALA A 40 2.00 -7.17 2.57
CA ALA A 40 2.61 -5.85 2.78
C ALA A 40 3.95 -5.97 3.52
N ILE A 41 4.02 -6.80 4.57
CA ILE A 41 5.26 -7.04 5.31
C ILE A 41 6.29 -7.76 4.44
N GLU A 42 5.88 -8.76 3.65
CA GLU A 42 6.80 -9.48 2.75
C GLU A 42 7.42 -8.55 1.70
N LEU A 43 6.67 -7.57 1.19
CA LEU A 43 7.19 -6.54 0.29
C LEU A 43 8.32 -5.73 0.94
N LEU A 44 8.17 -5.35 2.21
CA LEU A 44 9.22 -4.64 2.95
C LEU A 44 10.47 -5.51 3.17
N LEU A 45 10.29 -6.81 3.35
CA LEU A 45 11.39 -7.78 3.50
C LEU A 45 12.07 -8.11 2.16
N LYS A 46 11.41 -7.85 1.03
CA LYS A 46 11.92 -8.12 -0.32
C LYS A 46 11.80 -6.86 -1.19
N PRO A 47 12.65 -5.83 -0.97
CA PRO A 47 12.55 -4.54 -1.65
C PRO A 47 12.55 -4.63 -3.19
N GLU A 48 13.21 -5.63 -3.77
CA GLU A 48 13.18 -5.88 -5.22
C GLU A 48 11.75 -6.07 -5.75
N ARG A 49 10.85 -6.66 -4.96
CA ARG A 49 9.44 -6.82 -5.30
C ARG A 49 8.70 -5.49 -5.31
N ILE A 50 8.99 -4.59 -4.36
CA ILE A 50 8.43 -3.22 -4.36
C ILE A 50 8.82 -2.51 -5.65
N VAL A 51 10.10 -2.57 -6.02
CA VAL A 51 10.58 -1.97 -7.28
C VAL A 51 9.87 -2.61 -8.47
N ALA A 52 9.72 -3.94 -8.50
CA ALA A 52 9.00 -4.62 -9.57
C ALA A 52 7.53 -4.20 -9.68
N THR A 53 6.84 -4.02 -8.55
CA THR A 53 5.42 -3.59 -8.49
C THR A 53 5.23 -2.14 -8.92
N LEU A 54 6.17 -1.25 -8.60
CA LEU A 54 6.09 0.17 -8.93
C LEU A 54 6.63 0.53 -10.33
N ARG A 55 7.28 -0.42 -11.02
CA ARG A 55 7.70 -0.23 -12.41
C ARG A 55 6.47 -0.11 -13.31
N ARG A 56 6.51 0.87 -14.21
CA ARG A 56 5.56 1.03 -15.32
C ARG A 56 5.97 0.20 -16.53
#